data_AF-A0A177PEJ9-F1
#
_entry.id   AF-A0A177PEJ9-F1
#
_cell.length_a   1.000
_cell.length_b   1.000
_cell.length_c   1.000
_cell.angle_alpha   90.00
_cell.angle_beta   90.00
_cell.angle_gamma   90.00
#
_symmetry.space_group_name_H-M   'P 1'
#
loop_
_entity.id
_entity.type
_entity.pdbx_description
1 polymer ?
#
loop_
_entity_poly.entity_id
_entity_poly.type
_entity_poly.pdbx_seq_one_letter_code
_entity_poly.pdbx_strand_id
1 'polypeptide(L)'
;MAKLTKDQWADIRRRWENDERDGHQWLADELTAKGYDINRAAIAKAAGRQGWAKREPENVTPKNVTQSDKTSRGNVTQNVTLRDEMSLNNVTPAPTEKPAPEAIPEPEWEEVDEANLHGNAKYLPGFDRQAHLLCRLGATDAELAEFFRVSERTINNWKRMYVTFFQSIKSGKMWADAEAADGLFRRATGFRYTEVKTKKVRPMAGDDGEGGMVAAGDDDLLVVEVVTTEKEALPDTSAAFIWLKNRRPKDWRDKIEIENTAKLDPKMMARIKTEFVERMAASRARQQQVLIERGYLDAGEN
;
A
#
# COMPACT_ATOMS: atom_id res chain seq x y z
N MET A 1 22.06 47.88 8.43
CA MET A 1 21.52 46.55 8.07
C MET A 1 22.58 45.48 8.38
N ALA A 2 22.56 44.95 9.60
CA ALA A 2 23.58 43.99 10.03
C ALA A 2 23.21 42.58 9.54
N LYS A 3 23.99 42.05 8.58
CA LYS A 3 23.92 40.64 8.20
C LYS A 3 24.60 39.82 9.28
N LEU A 4 23.98 38.71 9.67
CA LEU A 4 24.58 37.78 10.62
C LEU A 4 25.89 37.20 10.09
N THR A 5 26.91 37.18 10.95
CA THR A 5 28.19 36.53 10.65
C THR A 5 28.07 35.01 10.73
N LYS A 6 29.07 34.30 10.18
CA LYS A 6 29.08 32.82 10.16
C LYS A 6 29.03 32.22 11.57
N ASP A 7 29.68 32.88 12.54
CA ASP A 7 29.71 32.43 13.94
C ASP A 7 28.35 32.62 14.61
N GLN A 8 27.65 33.72 14.33
CA GLN A 8 26.30 33.95 14.83
C GLN A 8 25.29 32.92 14.31
N TRP A 9 25.43 32.47 13.06
CA TRP A 9 24.62 31.37 12.52
C TRP A 9 24.89 30.02 13.22
N ALA A 10 26.13 29.76 13.64
CA ALA A 10 26.49 28.55 14.37
C ALA A 10 25.89 28.53 15.79
N ASP A 11 25.85 29.69 16.47
CA ASP A 11 25.22 29.81 17.78
C ASP A 11 23.70 29.66 17.72
N ILE A 12 23.06 30.22 16.70
CA ILE A 12 21.62 30.06 16.46
C ILE A 12 21.27 28.60 16.17
N ARG A 13 22.09 27.91 15.37
CA ARG A 13 21.95 26.47 15.13
C ARG A 13 21.97 25.69 16.43
N ARG A 14 23.01 25.88 17.25
CA ARG A 14 23.16 25.19 18.55
C ARG A 14 21.96 25.42 19.46
N ARG A 15 21.44 26.65 19.48
CA ARG A 15 20.29 27.00 20.29
C ARG A 15 19.01 26.34 19.78
N TRP A 16 18.81 26.28 18.46
CA TRP A 16 17.66 25.61 17.86
C TRP A 16 17.70 24.09 18.03
N GLU A 17 18.88 23.46 17.90
CA GLU A 17 19.06 22.00 18.06
C GLU A 17 18.84 21.53 19.51
N ASN A 18 19.05 22.41 20.50
CA ASN A 18 18.85 22.15 21.92
C ASN A 18 17.44 22.53 22.43
N ASP A 19 16.61 23.16 21.61
CA ASP A 19 15.27 23.61 22.02
C ASP A 19 14.21 22.57 21.62
N GLU A 20 13.29 22.28 22.54
CA GLU A 20 12.19 21.33 22.33
C GLU A 20 11.15 21.87 21.31
N ARG A 21 11.00 23.19 21.18
CA ARG A 21 9.94 23.82 20.35
C ARG A 21 10.15 23.63 18.87
N ASP A 22 9.20 22.98 18.20
CA ASP A 22 9.28 22.75 16.75
C ASP A 22 9.10 24.04 15.92
N GLY A 23 9.69 24.05 14.73
CA GLY A 23 9.67 25.17 13.81
C GLY A 23 10.71 26.26 14.08
N HIS A 24 10.60 27.36 13.33
CA HIS A 24 11.58 28.46 13.29
C HIS A 24 10.96 29.83 13.64
N GLN A 25 9.68 29.85 14.04
CA GLN A 25 8.93 31.09 14.24
C GLN A 25 9.41 31.85 15.49
N TRP A 26 9.51 31.15 16.62
CA TRP A 26 10.01 31.71 17.87
C TRP A 26 11.43 32.28 17.73
N LEU A 27 12.26 31.63 16.91
CA LEU A 27 13.63 32.05 16.65
C LEU A 27 13.68 33.33 15.79
N ALA A 28 12.78 33.46 14.82
CA ALA A 28 12.64 34.68 14.02
C ALA A 28 12.17 35.87 14.87
N ASP A 29 11.20 35.63 15.76
CA ASP A 29 10.68 36.66 16.67
C ASP A 29 11.78 37.11 17.66
N GLU A 30 12.59 36.17 18.16
CA GLU A 30 13.72 36.50 19.06
C GLU A 30 14.85 37.27 18.36
N LEU A 31 15.18 36.90 17.12
CA LEU A 31 16.20 37.63 16.34
C LEU A 31 15.72 39.03 15.97
N THR A 32 14.43 39.18 15.66
CA THR A 32 13.79 40.47 15.42
C THR A 32 13.82 41.35 16.69
N ALA A 33 13.53 40.77 17.86
CA ALA A 33 13.64 41.47 19.14
C ALA A 33 15.08 41.92 19.49
N LYS A 34 16.10 41.20 19.00
CA LYS A 34 17.52 41.56 19.13
C LYS A 34 18.01 42.58 18.09
N GLY A 35 17.11 43.10 17.25
CA GLY A 35 17.42 44.10 16.22
C GLY A 35 17.95 43.52 14.91
N TYR A 36 17.82 42.20 14.68
CA TYR A 36 18.16 41.56 13.41
C TYR A 36 16.91 41.38 12.55
N ASP A 37 16.91 41.93 11.34
CA ASP A 37 15.81 41.81 10.38
C ASP A 37 15.88 40.47 9.64
N ILE A 38 15.50 39.38 10.34
CA ILE A 38 15.53 38.00 9.81
C ILE A 38 14.14 37.37 9.94
N ASN A 39 13.54 37.07 8.79
CA ASN A 39 12.26 36.37 8.71
C ASN A 39 12.45 34.84 8.88
N ARG A 40 11.44 34.15 9.43
CA ARG A 40 11.33 32.67 9.52
C ARG A 40 11.79 31.95 8.25
N ALA A 41 11.41 32.45 7.08
CA ALA A 41 11.78 31.85 5.80
C ALA A 41 13.30 31.86 5.54
N ALA A 42 14.01 32.89 6.00
CA ALA A 42 15.47 32.97 5.88
C ALA A 42 16.15 31.93 6.78
N ILE A 43 15.64 31.70 7.99
CA ILE A 43 16.12 30.68 8.92
C ILE A 43 15.86 29.28 8.37
N ALA A 44 14.65 29.00 7.86
CA ALA A 44 14.32 27.71 7.26
C ALA A 44 15.22 27.38 6.05
N LYS A 45 15.56 28.38 5.22
CA LYS A 45 16.49 28.22 4.10
C LYS A 45 17.93 27.99 4.56
N ALA A 46 18.35 28.64 5.65
CA ALA A 46 19.66 28.41 6.26
C ALA A 46 19.75 27.01 6.89
N ALA A 47 18.71 26.59 7.60
CA ALA A 47 18.59 25.26 8.21
C ALA A 47 18.65 24.14 7.16
N GLY A 48 17.93 24.29 6.04
CA GLY A 48 17.98 23.33 4.93
C GLY A 48 19.34 23.28 4.22
N ARG A 49 20.03 24.42 4.08
CA ARG A 49 21.38 24.47 3.47
C ARG A 49 22.47 23.86 4.36
N GLN A 50 22.30 23.94 5.69
CA GLN A 50 23.31 23.50 6.66
C GLN A 50 22.95 22.17 7.34
N GLY A 51 21.83 21.56 6.98
CA GLY A 51 21.35 20.30 7.53
C GLY A 51 21.16 20.35 9.04
N TRP A 52 20.39 21.33 9.54
CA TRP A 52 20.05 21.41 10.96
C TRP A 52 19.11 20.26 11.30
N ALA A 53 19.41 19.54 12.37
CA ALA A 53 18.60 18.42 12.85
C ALA A 53 18.55 18.46 14.36
N LYS A 54 17.34 18.36 14.93
CA LYS A 54 17.18 18.20 16.37
C LYS A 54 17.70 16.83 16.78
N ARG A 55 18.25 16.72 17.98
CA ARG A 55 18.50 15.39 18.56
C ARG A 55 17.15 14.74 18.81
N GLU A 56 16.84 13.70 18.03
CA GLU A 56 15.60 12.95 18.18
C GLU A 56 15.56 12.30 19.56
N PRO A 57 14.50 12.50 20.38
CA PRO A 57 14.14 11.47 21.34
C PRO A 57 13.74 10.23 20.53
N GLU A 58 14.26 9.06 20.89
CA GLU A 58 13.93 7.80 20.22
C GLU A 58 12.41 7.67 20.10
N ASN A 59 11.97 7.39 18.87
CA ASN A 59 10.61 7.01 18.46
C ASN A 59 9.66 8.17 18.08
N VAL A 60 9.50 8.40 16.76
CA VAL A 60 8.23 8.39 16.00
C VAL A 60 8.50 8.73 14.52
N THR A 61 7.91 7.93 13.63
CA THR A 61 8.02 7.94 12.16
C THR A 61 7.49 9.22 11.49
N PRO A 62 8.15 9.75 10.44
CA PRO A 62 7.78 11.04 9.84
C PRO A 62 6.71 10.93 8.75
N LYS A 63 5.67 11.79 8.83
CA LYS A 63 4.80 12.13 7.69
C LYS A 63 5.29 13.42 7.03
N ASN A 64 5.58 13.29 5.75
CA ASN A 64 6.18 14.28 4.86
C ASN A 64 5.18 15.40 4.53
N VAL A 65 5.55 16.65 4.81
CA VAL A 65 4.86 17.87 4.34
C VAL A 65 5.70 18.45 3.21
N THR A 66 5.24 18.32 1.96
CA THR A 66 5.93 18.92 0.81
C THR A 66 5.39 20.31 0.51
N GLN A 67 6.29 21.28 0.58
CA GLN A 67 6.10 22.68 0.19
C GLN A 67 5.97 22.79 -1.34
N SER A 68 4.98 23.55 -1.81
CA SER A 68 4.86 23.94 -3.22
C SER A 68 5.42 25.35 -3.41
N ASP A 69 6.51 25.45 -4.17
CA ASP A 69 7.05 26.71 -4.67
C ASP A 69 6.24 27.22 -5.87
N LYS A 70 6.03 28.53 -5.86
CA LYS A 70 5.35 29.31 -6.90
C LYS A 70 6.31 29.59 -8.04
N THR A 71 5.85 29.49 -9.28
CA THR A 71 6.33 30.42 -10.33
C THR A 71 5.24 30.68 -11.35
N SER A 72 5.02 31.98 -11.56
CA SER A 72 4.04 32.61 -12.42
C SER A 72 4.57 32.73 -13.86
N ARG A 73 3.65 32.62 -14.82
CA ARG A 73 3.58 33.16 -16.19
C ARG A 73 2.55 32.27 -16.91
N GLY A 74 1.48 32.73 -17.53
CA GLY A 74 1.23 34.01 -18.16
C GLY A 74 0.69 33.69 -19.55
N ASN A 75 -0.62 33.83 -19.69
CA ASN A 75 -1.32 34.37 -20.86
C ASN A 75 -1.94 33.44 -21.93
N VAL A 76 -3.09 33.96 -22.39
CA VAL A 76 -3.82 33.78 -23.67
C VAL A 76 -4.83 32.64 -23.79
N THR A 77 -6.07 33.02 -23.48
CA THR A 77 -7.34 32.46 -23.97
C THR A 77 -7.41 32.51 -25.49
N GLN A 78 -7.76 31.41 -26.14
CA GLN A 78 -8.49 31.44 -27.41
C GLN A 78 -9.58 30.36 -27.39
N ASN A 79 -10.82 30.80 -27.14
CA ASN A 79 -12.01 30.03 -27.47
C ASN A 79 -12.14 30.02 -28.99
N VAL A 80 -12.09 28.83 -29.60
CA VAL A 80 -12.57 28.63 -30.96
C VAL A 80 -13.66 27.56 -30.90
N THR A 81 -14.89 28.03 -30.96
CA THR A 81 -16.07 27.24 -31.28
C THR A 81 -16.05 26.93 -32.78
N LEU A 82 -15.81 25.68 -33.15
CA LEU A 82 -16.17 25.18 -34.47
C LEU A 82 -17.00 23.92 -34.27
N ARG A 83 -18.32 24.10 -34.40
CA ARG A 83 -19.25 23.04 -34.77
C ARG A 83 -18.89 22.66 -36.20
N ASP A 84 -18.49 21.42 -36.41
CA ASP A 84 -18.47 20.83 -37.73
C ASP A 84 -19.35 19.59 -37.69
N GLU A 85 -20.43 19.66 -38.47
CA GLU A 85 -21.42 18.61 -38.60
C GLU A 85 -20.89 17.55 -39.58
N MET A 86 -20.40 16.44 -39.03
CA MET A 86 -20.17 15.24 -39.82
C MET A 86 -21.28 14.23 -39.53
N SER A 87 -22.29 14.25 -40.40
CA SER A 87 -23.33 13.24 -40.50
C SER A 87 -22.70 11.87 -40.81
N LEU A 88 -22.73 10.97 -39.83
CA LEU A 88 -22.54 9.55 -40.04
C LEU A 88 -23.91 8.88 -39.93
N ASN A 89 -24.34 8.27 -41.02
CA ASN A 89 -25.54 7.46 -41.11
C ASN A 89 -25.51 6.35 -40.07
N ASN A 90 -26.26 6.52 -38.98
CA ASN A 90 -26.44 5.50 -37.96
C ASN A 90 -27.57 4.57 -38.41
N VAL A 91 -27.20 3.39 -38.93
CA VAL A 91 -28.13 2.26 -39.03
C VAL A 91 -28.39 1.77 -37.61
N THR A 92 -29.53 2.14 -37.05
CA THR A 92 -30.01 1.65 -35.74
C THR A 92 -30.32 0.15 -35.86
N PRO A 93 -29.59 -0.77 -35.19
CA PRO A 93 -30.12 -2.10 -34.98
C PRO A 93 -31.28 -2.01 -34.00
N ALA A 94 -32.37 -2.71 -34.31
CA ALA A 94 -33.57 -2.78 -33.49
C ALA A 94 -33.23 -3.16 -32.03
N PRO A 95 -33.91 -2.58 -31.03
CA PRO A 95 -33.67 -2.89 -29.64
C PRO A 95 -34.12 -4.33 -29.34
N THR A 96 -33.18 -5.26 -29.28
CA THR A 96 -33.36 -6.50 -28.55
C THR A 96 -33.49 -6.14 -27.07
N GLU A 97 -34.70 -6.27 -26.53
CA GLU A 97 -34.94 -6.27 -25.09
C GLU A 97 -34.04 -7.34 -24.47
N LYS A 98 -32.98 -6.91 -23.78
CA LYS A 98 -32.28 -7.77 -22.85
C LYS A 98 -33.31 -8.17 -21.78
N PRO A 99 -33.52 -9.46 -21.51
CA PRO A 99 -34.33 -9.85 -20.36
C PRO A 99 -33.70 -9.20 -19.12
N ALA A 100 -34.56 -8.55 -18.31
CA ALA A 100 -34.15 -7.97 -17.04
C ALA A 100 -33.35 -9.02 -16.26
N PRO A 101 -32.21 -8.67 -15.64
CA PRO A 101 -31.51 -9.62 -14.79
C PRO A 101 -32.51 -10.02 -13.70
N GLU A 102 -32.88 -11.31 -13.67
CA GLU A 102 -33.68 -11.87 -12.59
C GLU A 102 -33.05 -11.43 -11.28
N ALA A 103 -33.83 -10.68 -10.48
CA ALA A 103 -33.39 -10.23 -9.18
C ALA A 103 -33.00 -11.47 -8.38
N ILE A 104 -31.71 -11.64 -8.15
CA ILE A 104 -31.21 -12.63 -7.20
C ILE A 104 -31.96 -12.33 -5.90
N PRO A 105 -32.73 -13.28 -5.34
CA PRO A 105 -33.47 -13.02 -4.11
C PRO A 105 -32.48 -12.50 -3.07
N GLU A 106 -32.83 -11.38 -2.43
CA GLU A 106 -32.01 -10.84 -1.34
C GLU A 106 -31.75 -11.98 -0.37
N PRO A 107 -30.47 -12.25 -0.02
CA PRO A 107 -30.16 -13.37 0.86
C PRO A 107 -30.88 -13.10 2.18
N GLU A 108 -31.76 -14.02 2.55
CA GLU A 108 -32.41 -14.06 3.85
C GLU A 108 -31.29 -14.15 4.88
N TRP A 109 -31.01 -13.04 5.56
CA TRP A 109 -30.01 -13.01 6.61
C TRP A 109 -30.61 -13.73 7.83
N GLU A 110 -30.45 -15.06 7.89
CA GLU A 110 -30.68 -15.79 9.14
C GLU A 110 -29.77 -15.19 10.21
N GLU A 111 -30.38 -14.56 11.22
CA GLU A 111 -29.68 -14.12 12.42
C GLU A 111 -29.02 -15.34 13.06
N VAL A 112 -27.70 -15.46 12.91
CA VAL A 112 -26.94 -16.53 13.52
C VAL A 112 -26.85 -16.28 15.02
N ASP A 113 -27.42 -17.20 15.82
CA ASP A 113 -27.37 -17.17 17.29
C ASP A 113 -25.93 -16.90 17.80
N GLU A 114 -25.73 -15.74 18.41
CA GLU A 114 -24.44 -15.27 18.95
C GLU A 114 -23.87 -16.18 20.06
N ALA A 115 -24.61 -17.21 20.48
CA ALA A 115 -24.22 -18.15 21.54
C ALA A 115 -23.22 -19.23 21.09
N ASN A 116 -23.08 -19.50 19.78
CA ASN A 116 -22.14 -20.52 19.25
C ASN A 116 -20.78 -19.96 18.79
N LEU A 117 -20.50 -18.70 19.14
CA LEU A 117 -19.39 -17.88 18.64
C LEU A 117 -17.99 -18.30 19.11
N HIS A 118 -17.90 -19.27 20.02
CA HIS A 118 -16.63 -19.72 20.58
C HIS A 118 -16.27 -21.11 20.04
N GLY A 119 -15.63 -21.12 18.86
CA GLY A 119 -14.74 -22.21 18.45
C GLY A 119 -15.34 -23.34 17.62
N ASN A 120 -16.65 -23.33 17.32
CA ASN A 120 -17.28 -24.42 16.57
C ASN A 120 -18.31 -23.95 15.54
N ALA A 121 -18.10 -22.77 14.93
CA ALA A 121 -18.91 -22.38 13.78
C ALA A 121 -18.80 -23.48 12.71
N LYS A 122 -19.94 -24.08 12.36
CA LYS A 122 -20.00 -25.05 11.27
C LYS A 122 -19.83 -24.30 9.96
N TYR A 123 -19.11 -24.90 9.03
CA TYR A 123 -18.97 -24.34 7.69
C TYR A 123 -20.35 -24.25 7.02
N LEU A 124 -20.67 -23.07 6.48
CA LEU A 124 -21.85 -22.83 5.66
C LEU A 124 -21.41 -22.57 4.22
N PRO A 125 -22.08 -23.15 3.20
CA PRO A 125 -21.74 -22.92 1.80
C PRO A 125 -21.76 -21.43 1.39
N GLY A 126 -22.57 -20.59 2.06
CA GLY A 126 -22.60 -19.14 1.85
C GLY A 126 -21.27 -18.44 2.18
N PHE A 127 -20.42 -19.04 3.02
CA PHE A 127 -19.10 -18.51 3.36
C PHE A 127 -18.15 -18.48 2.16
N ASP A 128 -18.38 -19.27 1.11
CA ASP A 128 -17.57 -19.26 -0.12
C ASP A 128 -17.57 -17.88 -0.77
N ARG A 129 -18.76 -17.29 -0.93
CA ARG A 129 -18.92 -15.95 -1.52
C ARG A 129 -18.28 -14.88 -0.64
N GLN A 130 -18.47 -14.98 0.68
CA GLN A 130 -17.89 -14.02 1.63
C GLN A 130 -16.36 -14.09 1.63
N ALA A 131 -15.79 -15.30 1.65
CA ALA A 131 -14.35 -15.51 1.59
C ALA A 131 -13.75 -15.03 0.25
N HIS A 132 -14.44 -15.25 -0.86
CA HIS A 132 -14.03 -14.70 -2.16
C HIS A 132 -13.95 -13.17 -2.13
N LEU A 133 -15.00 -12.50 -1.64
CA LEU A 133 -15.06 -11.04 -1.57
C LEU A 133 -14.00 -10.47 -0.61
N LEU A 134 -13.80 -11.09 0.54
CA LEU A 134 -12.77 -10.68 1.51
C LEU A 134 -11.37 -10.86 0.94
N CYS A 135 -11.07 -11.99 0.31
CA CYS A 135 -9.78 -12.21 -0.35
C CYS A 135 -9.54 -11.26 -1.53
N ARG A 136 -10.60 -10.87 -2.24
CA ARG A 136 -10.51 -9.84 -3.29
C ARG A 136 -10.12 -8.47 -2.73
N LEU A 137 -10.52 -8.18 -1.49
CA LEU A 137 -10.10 -6.97 -0.76
C LEU A 137 -8.68 -7.09 -0.17
N GLY A 138 -8.02 -8.23 -0.34
CA GLY A 138 -6.66 -8.47 0.18
C GLY A 138 -6.64 -9.14 1.56
N ALA A 139 -7.77 -9.66 2.06
CA ALA A 139 -7.81 -10.31 3.37
C ALA A 139 -6.88 -11.53 3.45
N THR A 140 -6.11 -11.57 4.54
CA THR A 140 -5.28 -12.69 4.94
C THR A 140 -6.12 -13.81 5.58
N ASP A 141 -5.51 -14.99 5.74
CA ASP A 141 -6.19 -16.11 6.38
C ASP A 141 -6.51 -15.85 7.86
N ALA A 142 -5.70 -15.02 8.53
CA ALA A 142 -5.93 -14.55 9.90
C ALA A 142 -7.13 -13.59 9.97
N GLU A 143 -7.24 -12.65 9.03
CA GLU A 143 -8.38 -11.73 8.96
C GLU A 143 -9.67 -12.45 8.56
N LEU A 144 -9.61 -13.49 7.72
CA LEU A 144 -10.74 -14.38 7.47
C LEU A 144 -11.16 -15.10 8.76
N ALA A 145 -10.20 -15.61 9.52
CA ALA A 145 -10.47 -16.30 10.79
C ALA A 145 -11.16 -15.36 11.79
N GLU A 146 -10.68 -14.13 11.90
CA GLU A 146 -11.30 -13.08 12.73
C GLU A 146 -12.73 -12.75 12.25
N PHE A 147 -12.92 -12.55 10.95
CA PHE A 147 -14.24 -12.23 10.36
C PHE A 147 -15.28 -13.33 10.64
N PHE A 148 -14.90 -14.59 10.45
CA PHE A 148 -15.77 -15.74 10.73
C PHE A 148 -15.81 -16.14 12.21
N ARG A 149 -15.06 -15.43 13.08
CA ARG A 149 -14.90 -15.74 14.50
C ARG A 149 -14.53 -17.20 14.76
N VAL A 150 -13.62 -17.71 13.96
CA VAL A 150 -13.05 -19.07 14.09
C VAL A 150 -11.54 -18.99 14.22
N SER A 151 -10.92 -20.10 14.64
CA SER A 151 -9.46 -20.19 14.62
C SER A 151 -8.93 -20.29 13.18
N GLU A 152 -7.70 -19.82 12.94
CA GLU A 152 -7.00 -20.06 11.66
C GLU A 152 -6.91 -21.55 11.31
N ARG A 153 -6.79 -22.41 12.34
CA ARG A 153 -6.80 -23.86 12.18
C ARG A 153 -8.12 -24.34 11.58
N THR A 154 -9.24 -23.74 11.96
CA THR A 154 -10.56 -24.04 11.41
C THR A 154 -10.65 -23.64 9.94
N ILE A 155 -10.18 -22.45 9.57
CA ILE A 155 -10.10 -22.00 8.17
C ILE A 155 -9.24 -22.96 7.33
N ASN A 156 -8.08 -23.37 7.86
CA ASN A 156 -7.20 -24.32 7.18
C ASN A 156 -7.84 -25.72 7.05
N ASN A 157 -8.62 -26.16 8.02
CA ASN A 157 -9.41 -27.38 7.91
C ASN A 157 -10.49 -27.23 6.84
N TRP A 158 -11.21 -26.10 6.78
CA TRP A 158 -12.23 -25.84 5.76
C TRP A 158 -11.63 -25.87 4.35
N LYS A 159 -10.45 -25.28 4.14
CA LYS A 159 -9.75 -25.36 2.85
C LYS A 159 -9.44 -26.79 2.41
N ARG A 160 -9.20 -27.70 3.35
CA ARG A 160 -8.91 -29.12 3.06
C ARG A 160 -10.17 -29.92 2.83
N MET A 161 -11.24 -29.62 3.57
CA MET A 161 -12.51 -30.36 3.52
C MET A 161 -13.42 -29.89 2.38
N TYR A 162 -13.44 -28.60 2.09
CA TYR A 162 -14.35 -27.97 1.13
C TYR A 162 -13.57 -27.36 -0.03
N VAL A 163 -13.59 -28.05 -1.16
CA VAL A 163 -12.86 -27.63 -2.38
C VAL A 163 -13.41 -26.30 -2.92
N THR A 164 -14.72 -26.05 -2.82
CA THR A 164 -15.37 -24.82 -3.30
C THR A 164 -14.93 -23.59 -2.49
N PHE A 165 -14.82 -23.74 -1.17
CA PHE A 165 -14.28 -22.70 -0.28
C PHE A 165 -12.83 -22.35 -0.63
N PHE A 166 -12.00 -23.38 -0.83
CA PHE A 166 -10.61 -23.18 -1.24
C PHE A 166 -10.49 -22.51 -2.62
N GLN A 167 -11.31 -22.92 -3.59
CA GLN A 167 -11.36 -22.30 -4.91
C GLN A 167 -11.79 -20.83 -4.84
N SER A 168 -12.77 -20.51 -4.00
CA SER A 168 -13.26 -19.15 -3.77
C SER A 168 -12.18 -18.22 -3.19
N ILE A 169 -11.42 -18.70 -2.21
CA ILE A 169 -10.26 -17.97 -1.65
C ILE A 169 -9.20 -17.77 -2.74
N LYS A 170 -8.86 -18.82 -3.48
CA LYS A 170 -7.81 -18.77 -4.51
C LYS A 170 -8.18 -17.80 -5.63
N SER A 171 -9.43 -17.84 -6.11
CA SER A 171 -9.91 -16.94 -7.15
C SER A 171 -9.95 -15.48 -6.67
N GLY A 172 -10.35 -15.25 -5.40
CA GLY A 172 -10.34 -13.91 -4.80
C GLY A 172 -8.95 -13.30 -4.72
N LYS A 173 -7.97 -14.06 -4.19
CA LYS A 173 -6.56 -13.62 -4.13
C LYS A 173 -5.97 -13.38 -5.51
N MET A 174 -6.24 -14.28 -6.47
CA MET A 174 -5.77 -14.15 -7.84
C MET A 174 -6.31 -12.90 -8.54
N TRP A 175 -7.55 -12.50 -8.25
CA TRP A 175 -8.13 -11.27 -8.79
C TRP A 175 -7.47 -10.02 -8.18
N ALA A 176 -7.24 -10.02 -6.86
CA ALA A 176 -6.51 -8.94 -6.19
C ALA A 176 -5.08 -8.79 -6.76
N ASP A 177 -4.38 -9.91 -6.94
CA ASP A 177 -3.04 -9.94 -7.55
C ASP A 177 -3.07 -9.43 -9.00
N ALA A 178 -4.11 -9.79 -9.78
CA ALA A 178 -4.27 -9.32 -11.16
C ALA A 178 -4.48 -7.81 -11.24
N GLU A 179 -5.30 -7.24 -10.36
CA GLU A 179 -5.53 -5.79 -10.30
C GLU A 179 -4.26 -5.03 -9.90
N ALA A 180 -3.52 -5.56 -8.92
CA ALA A 180 -2.23 -5.00 -8.52
C ALA A 180 -1.19 -5.07 -9.67
N ALA A 181 -1.16 -6.18 -10.40
CA ALA A 181 -0.31 -6.36 -11.57
C ALA A 181 -0.68 -5.39 -12.70
N ASP A 182 -1.96 -5.13 -12.92
CA ASP A 182 -2.46 -4.19 -13.91
C ASP A 182 -2.12 -2.73 -13.53
N GLY A 183 -2.30 -2.35 -12.26
CA GLY A 183 -1.84 -1.06 -11.73
C GLY A 183 -0.32 -0.87 -11.89
N LEU A 184 0.46 -1.90 -11.59
CA LEU A 184 1.92 -1.89 -11.80
C LEU A 184 2.28 -1.76 -13.27
N PHE A 185 1.57 -2.47 -14.16
CA PHE A 185 1.78 -2.41 -15.60
C PHE A 185 1.47 -1.02 -16.17
N ARG A 186 0.33 -0.43 -15.81
CA ARG A 186 -0.02 0.96 -16.18
C ARG A 186 1.06 1.94 -15.74
N ARG A 187 1.56 1.79 -14.52
CA ARG A 187 2.65 2.63 -13.99
C ARG A 187 3.96 2.39 -14.74
N ALA A 188 4.25 1.16 -15.15
CA ALA A 188 5.45 0.83 -15.93
C ALA A 188 5.41 1.37 -17.37
N THR A 189 4.24 1.42 -18.02
CA THR A 189 4.08 1.97 -19.38
C THR A 189 3.82 3.47 -19.43
N GLY A 190 3.35 4.03 -18.31
CA GLY A 190 2.70 5.34 -18.29
C GLY A 190 1.25 5.25 -18.73
N PHE A 191 0.41 6.16 -18.24
CA PHE A 191 -1.02 6.24 -18.57
C PHE A 191 -1.54 7.68 -18.44
N ARG A 192 -2.59 8.01 -19.20
CA ARG A 192 -3.27 9.31 -19.09
C ARG A 192 -4.40 9.22 -18.07
N TYR A 193 -4.53 10.25 -17.23
CA TYR A 193 -5.60 10.35 -16.24
C TYR A 193 -6.18 11.77 -16.19
N THR A 194 -7.48 11.87 -15.98
CA THR A 194 -8.18 13.13 -15.71
C THR A 194 -8.12 13.44 -14.22
N GLU A 195 -7.55 14.57 -13.84
CA GLU A 195 -7.59 15.07 -12.47
C GLU A 195 -8.70 16.11 -12.36
N VAL A 196 -9.67 15.86 -11.49
CA VAL A 196 -10.75 16.80 -11.18
C VAL A 196 -10.36 17.60 -9.95
N LYS A 197 -10.21 18.92 -10.09
CA LYS A 197 -9.92 19.82 -8.98
C LYS A 197 -11.10 20.74 -8.73
N THR A 198 -11.61 20.71 -7.50
CA THR A 198 -12.62 21.65 -7.02
C THR A 198 -11.95 22.94 -6.56
N LYS A 199 -12.24 24.06 -7.22
CA LYS A 199 -11.87 25.38 -6.71
C LYS A 199 -13.10 26.02 -6.06
N LYS A 200 -12.96 26.43 -4.79
CA LYS A 200 -13.96 27.24 -4.08
C LYS A 200 -13.80 28.68 -4.57
N VAL A 201 -14.81 29.21 -5.25
CA VAL A 201 -14.82 30.59 -5.70
C VAL A 201 -15.88 31.34 -4.90
N ARG A 202 -15.51 32.47 -4.29
CA ARG A 202 -16.52 33.40 -3.76
C ARG A 202 -17.12 34.13 -4.96
N PRO A 203 -18.44 34.11 -5.17
CA PRO A 203 -19.03 34.93 -6.21
C PRO A 203 -18.63 36.38 -5.95
N MET A 204 -17.97 37.02 -6.93
CA MET A 204 -17.77 38.46 -6.87
C MET A 204 -19.16 39.11 -6.91
N ALA A 205 -19.41 40.02 -5.97
CA ALA A 205 -20.51 40.97 -6.07
C ALA A 205 -20.43 41.66 -7.43
N GLY A 206 -21.56 41.76 -8.14
CA GLY A 206 -21.67 42.49 -9.38
C GLY A 206 -21.14 43.91 -9.21
N ASP A 207 -20.42 44.38 -10.23
CA ASP A 207 -20.04 45.79 -10.35
C ASP A 207 -21.25 46.55 -10.90
N ASP A 208 -22.31 46.64 -10.10
CA ASP A 208 -23.44 47.54 -10.31
C ASP A 208 -23.37 48.68 -9.32
N GLY A 209 -22.29 49.47 -9.39
CA GLY A 209 -22.29 50.94 -9.24
C GLY A 209 -22.92 51.62 -8.02
N GLU A 210 -23.43 50.90 -7.02
CA GLU A 210 -23.96 51.47 -5.79
C GLU A 210 -23.35 50.77 -4.58
N GLY A 211 -22.52 51.54 -3.87
CA GLY A 211 -21.82 51.10 -2.68
C GLY A 211 -22.77 50.63 -1.59
N GLY A 212 -22.86 49.32 -1.42
CA GLY A 212 -23.43 48.66 -0.26
C GLY A 212 -22.46 47.62 0.26
N MET A 213 -21.54 48.02 1.15
CA MET A 213 -20.70 47.07 1.87
C MET A 213 -21.56 46.35 2.92
N VAL A 214 -22.28 45.32 2.48
CA VAL A 214 -22.96 44.41 3.41
C VAL A 214 -21.90 43.48 3.96
N ALA A 215 -21.69 43.55 5.28
CA ALA A 215 -20.90 42.58 6.02
C ALA A 215 -21.55 41.20 5.84
N ALA A 216 -21.09 40.45 4.84
CA ALA A 216 -21.52 39.09 4.59
C ALA A 216 -21.15 38.25 5.81
N GLY A 217 -22.17 37.82 6.56
CA GLY A 217 -22.03 36.82 7.59
C GLY A 217 -21.39 35.56 7.00
N ASP A 218 -20.69 34.81 7.85
CA ASP A 218 -19.75 33.75 7.52
C ASP A 218 -20.31 32.52 6.72
N ASP A 219 -21.50 32.61 6.13
CA ASP A 219 -22.22 31.48 5.52
C ASP A 219 -22.72 31.74 4.08
N ASP A 220 -22.09 32.65 3.33
CA ASP A 220 -22.46 32.92 1.93
C ASP A 220 -21.75 31.98 0.93
N LEU A 221 -22.49 30.93 0.56
CA LEU A 221 -22.50 30.16 -0.70
C LEU A 221 -21.18 30.13 -1.51
N LEU A 222 -20.34 29.14 -1.17
CA LEU A 222 -19.17 28.75 -1.95
C LEU A 222 -19.61 28.02 -3.23
N VAL A 223 -19.50 28.67 -4.39
CA VAL A 223 -19.66 28.00 -5.68
C VAL A 223 -18.43 27.13 -5.93
N VAL A 224 -18.65 25.83 -6.12
CA VAL A 224 -17.60 24.84 -6.40
C VAL A 224 -17.47 24.70 -7.92
N GLU A 225 -16.42 25.29 -8.49
CA GLU A 225 -16.08 25.05 -9.89
C GLU A 225 -15.24 23.78 -9.99
N VAL A 226 -15.74 22.82 -10.76
CA VAL A 226 -15.10 21.51 -10.99
C VAL A 226 -14.28 21.60 -12.27
N VAL A 227 -12.96 21.81 -12.14
CA VAL A 227 -12.05 21.86 -13.30
C VAL A 227 -11.49 20.46 -13.56
N THR A 228 -11.78 19.92 -14.74
CA THR A 228 -11.22 18.64 -15.21
C THR A 228 -9.97 18.93 -16.05
N THR A 229 -8.80 18.42 -15.66
CA THR A 229 -7.54 18.55 -16.42
C THR A 229 -6.99 17.18 -16.78
N GLU A 230 -6.66 16.96 -18.06
CA GLU A 230 -5.96 15.74 -18.51
C GLU A 230 -4.47 15.83 -18.21
N LYS A 231 -3.92 14.79 -17.58
CA LYS A 231 -2.50 14.65 -17.25
C LYS A 231 -1.96 13.30 -17.73
N GLU A 232 -0.69 13.27 -18.10
CA GLU A 232 0.01 12.05 -18.46
C GLU A 232 0.95 11.63 -17.32
N ALA A 233 0.72 10.45 -16.75
CA ALA A 233 1.66 9.82 -15.84
C ALA A 233 2.79 9.19 -16.66
N LEU A 234 4.01 9.66 -16.45
CA LEU A 234 5.21 9.11 -17.08
C LEU A 234 5.46 7.66 -16.63
N PRO A 235 6.06 6.83 -17.48
CA PRO A 235 6.48 5.49 -17.10
C PRO A 235 7.49 5.52 -15.95
N ASP A 236 7.25 4.72 -14.91
CA ASP A 236 8.17 4.52 -13.80
C ASP A 236 9.15 3.39 -14.12
N THR A 237 10.44 3.72 -14.17
CA THR A 237 11.52 2.78 -14.45
C THR A 237 11.63 1.67 -13.40
N SER A 238 11.30 1.97 -12.14
CA SER A 238 11.31 0.98 -11.05
C SER A 238 10.19 -0.05 -11.24
N ALA A 239 8.99 0.42 -11.61
CA ALA A 239 7.85 -0.46 -11.91
C ALA A 239 8.15 -1.34 -13.13
N ALA A 240 8.76 -0.78 -14.19
CA ALA A 240 9.19 -1.52 -15.36
C ALA A 240 10.22 -2.61 -15.02
N PHE A 241 11.18 -2.30 -14.16
CA PHE A 241 12.20 -3.26 -13.73
C PHE A 241 11.61 -4.43 -12.92
N ILE A 242 10.71 -4.13 -11.96
CA ILE A 242 9.98 -5.16 -11.19
C ILE A 242 9.14 -6.05 -12.12
N TRP A 243 8.44 -5.44 -13.08
CA TRP A 243 7.65 -6.16 -14.07
C TRP A 243 8.50 -7.14 -14.90
N LEU A 244 9.66 -6.68 -15.37
CA LEU A 244 10.59 -7.49 -16.16
C LEU A 244 11.24 -8.61 -15.34
N LYS A 245 11.55 -8.37 -14.06
CA LYS A 245 11.99 -9.41 -13.12
C LYS A 245 10.96 -10.54 -12.96
N ASN A 246 9.68 -10.19 -12.91
CA ASN A 246 8.60 -11.18 -12.75
C ASN A 246 8.32 -11.95 -14.06
N ARG A 247 8.33 -11.29 -15.23
CA ARG A 247 7.97 -11.93 -16.52
C ARG A 247 9.14 -12.55 -17.28
N ARG A 248 10.35 -12.03 -17.11
CA ARG A 248 11.59 -12.53 -17.75
C ARG A 248 12.67 -12.75 -16.69
N PRO A 249 12.43 -13.65 -15.71
CA PRO A 249 13.36 -13.85 -14.62
C PRO A 249 14.73 -14.34 -15.10
N LYS A 250 14.81 -15.05 -16.22
CA LYS A 250 16.08 -15.54 -16.78
C LYS A 250 17.04 -14.40 -17.14
N ASP A 251 16.51 -13.28 -17.65
CA ASP A 251 17.33 -12.17 -18.17
C ASP A 251 17.46 -11.03 -17.16
N TRP A 252 16.46 -10.87 -16.26
CA TRP A 252 16.37 -9.70 -15.38
C TRP A 252 16.52 -10.00 -13.88
N ARG A 253 16.46 -11.27 -13.45
CA ARG A 253 16.68 -11.62 -12.04
C ARG A 253 18.16 -11.49 -11.70
N ASP A 254 18.44 -10.97 -10.52
CA ASP A 254 19.82 -10.81 -10.06
C ASP A 254 20.48 -12.19 -9.94
N LYS A 255 21.66 -12.34 -10.54
CA LYS A 255 22.46 -13.57 -10.42
C LYS A 255 23.09 -13.59 -9.03
N ILE A 256 22.71 -14.58 -8.22
CA ILE A 256 23.36 -14.84 -6.94
C ILE A 256 24.47 -15.87 -7.22
N GLU A 257 25.72 -15.42 -7.22
CA GLU A 257 26.87 -16.32 -7.25
C GLU A 257 27.07 -16.87 -5.83
N ILE A 258 26.66 -18.12 -5.62
CA ILE A 258 26.89 -18.82 -4.36
C ILE A 258 28.24 -19.54 -4.51
N GLU A 259 29.30 -18.92 -4.01
CA GLU A 259 30.57 -19.60 -3.84
C GLU A 259 30.45 -20.67 -2.75
N ASN A 260 30.24 -21.92 -3.15
CA ASN A 260 30.33 -23.08 -2.26
C ASN A 260 31.80 -23.39 -1.91
N THR A 261 32.44 -22.49 -1.17
CA THR A 261 33.80 -22.65 -0.64
C THR A 261 33.81 -23.27 0.76
N ALA A 262 32.71 -23.90 1.18
CA ALA A 262 32.69 -24.72 2.38
C ALA A 262 33.44 -26.04 2.11
N LYS A 263 34.77 -26.02 2.30
CA LYS A 263 35.58 -27.24 2.37
C LYS A 263 35.10 -28.03 3.60
N LEU A 264 34.25 -29.03 3.37
CA LEU A 264 33.82 -29.96 4.42
C LEU A 264 35.06 -30.61 5.02
N ASP A 265 35.29 -30.41 6.32
CA ASP A 265 36.40 -31.02 7.03
C ASP A 265 36.29 -32.55 6.96
N PRO A 266 37.27 -33.27 6.39
CA PRO A 266 37.24 -34.73 6.29
C PRO A 266 37.01 -35.42 7.64
N LYS A 267 37.50 -34.81 8.73
CA LYS A 267 37.32 -35.34 10.09
C LYS A 267 35.87 -35.23 10.57
N MET A 268 35.21 -34.11 10.28
CA MET A 268 33.78 -33.93 10.56
C MET A 268 32.93 -34.93 9.79
N MET A 269 33.23 -35.14 8.50
CA MET A 269 32.51 -36.10 7.66
C MET A 269 32.66 -37.55 8.14
N ALA A 270 33.87 -37.94 8.56
CA ALA A 270 34.11 -39.26 9.13
C ALA A 270 33.29 -39.48 10.41
N ARG A 271 33.24 -38.47 11.30
CA ARG A 271 32.47 -38.53 12.54
C ARG A 271 30.96 -38.60 12.29
N ILE A 272 30.44 -37.81 11.35
CA ILE A 272 29.01 -37.86 10.96
C ILE A 272 28.68 -39.23 10.38
N LYS A 273 29.56 -39.80 9.56
CA LYS A 273 29.37 -41.13 8.98
C LYS A 273 29.30 -42.21 10.05
N THR A 274 30.19 -42.19 11.04
CA THR A 274 30.18 -43.17 12.14
C THR A 274 28.92 -43.01 13.00
N GLU A 275 28.59 -41.79 13.43
CA GLU A 275 27.37 -41.52 14.22
C GLU A 275 26.09 -41.94 13.46
N PHE A 276 26.04 -41.71 12.14
CA PHE A 276 24.93 -42.13 11.31
C PHE A 276 24.80 -43.65 11.23
N VAL A 277 25.90 -44.37 11.00
CA VAL A 277 25.90 -45.84 10.92
C VAL A 277 25.46 -46.45 12.25
N GLU A 278 25.95 -45.93 13.38
CA GLU A 278 25.57 -46.39 14.72
C GLU A 278 24.07 -46.17 14.97
N ARG A 279 23.54 -44.98 14.64
CA ARG A 279 22.10 -44.68 14.78
C ARG A 279 21.24 -45.57 13.89
N MET A 280 21.69 -45.86 12.67
CA MET A 280 20.98 -46.74 11.74
C MET A 280 21.02 -48.20 12.22
N ALA A 281 22.14 -48.68 12.76
CA ALA A 281 22.24 -50.00 13.36
C ALA A 281 21.31 -50.13 14.58
N ALA A 282 21.31 -49.13 15.48
CA ALA A 282 20.39 -49.10 16.62
C ALA A 282 18.92 -49.07 16.18
N SER A 283 18.58 -48.35 15.10
CA SER A 283 17.23 -48.35 14.57
C SER A 283 16.83 -49.69 13.97
N ARG A 284 17.74 -50.36 13.24
CA ARG A 284 17.50 -51.70 12.69
C ARG A 284 17.35 -52.75 13.78
N ALA A 285 18.17 -52.68 14.83
CA ALA A 285 18.05 -53.55 16.01
C ALA A 285 16.69 -53.37 16.70
N ARG A 286 16.23 -52.12 16.87
CA ARG A 286 14.87 -51.85 17.38
C ARG A 286 13.78 -52.44 16.49
N GLN A 287 13.93 -52.33 15.16
CA GLN A 287 12.97 -52.92 14.22
C GLN A 287 12.98 -54.44 14.28
N GLN A 288 14.16 -55.07 14.34
CA GLN A 288 14.29 -56.52 14.51
C GLN A 288 13.67 -56.99 15.81
N GLN A 289 13.91 -56.29 16.92
CA GLN A 289 13.29 -56.58 18.21
C GLN A 289 11.75 -56.54 18.14
N VAL A 290 11.19 -55.51 17.52
CA VAL A 290 9.73 -55.39 17.30
C VAL A 290 9.18 -56.52 16.43
N LEU A 291 9.96 -57.02 15.47
CA LEU A 291 9.56 -58.15 14.62
C LEU A 291 9.61 -59.48 15.36
N ILE A 292 10.62 -59.69 16.22
CA ILE A 292 10.75 -60.87 17.09
C ILE A 292 9.59 -60.89 18.11
N GLU A 293 9.30 -59.76 18.78
CA GLU A 293 8.18 -59.64 19.73
C GLU A 293 6.82 -59.93 19.09
N ARG A 294 6.69 -59.65 17.79
CA ARG A 294 5.48 -59.93 17.01
C ARG A 294 5.47 -61.32 16.37
N GLY A 295 6.49 -62.15 16.63
CA GLY A 295 6.57 -63.54 16.17
C GLY A 295 6.89 -63.70 14.67
N TYR A 296 7.43 -62.68 14.02
CA TYR A 296 7.78 -62.73 12.59
C TYR A 296 9.24 -63.16 12.33
N LEU A 297 10.08 -63.23 13.36
CA LEU A 297 11.48 -63.67 13.30
C LEU A 297 11.82 -64.54 14.52
N ASP A 298 12.49 -65.67 14.31
CA ASP A 298 12.99 -66.52 15.39
C ASP A 298 14.26 -65.91 16.00
N ALA A 299 14.33 -65.87 17.33
CA ALA A 299 15.39 -65.18 18.09
C ALA A 299 16.79 -65.82 18.00
N GLY A 300 17.01 -66.77 17.07
CA GLY A 300 18.16 -67.69 17.09
C GLY A 300 18.85 -67.99 15.77
N GLU A 301 18.45 -67.43 14.62
CA GLU A 301 19.22 -67.61 13.38
C GLU A 301 20.09 -66.39 13.10
N ASN A 302 21.39 -66.59 13.31
CA ASN A 302 22.49 -65.65 13.10
C ASN A 302 23.16 -65.96 11.76
#